data_AF-A0A2J6R412-F1
#
_entry.id   AF-A0A2J6R412-F1
#
_cell.length_a   1.000
_cell.length_b   1.000
_cell.length_c   1.000
_cell.angle_alpha   90.00
_cell.angle_beta   90.00
_cell.angle_gamma   90.00
#
_symmetry.space_group_name_H-M   'P 1'
#
loop_
_entity.id
_entity.type
_entity.pdbx_description
1 polymer ?
#
loop_
_entity_poly.entity_id
_entity_poly.type
_entity_poly.pdbx_seq_one_letter_code
_entity_poly.pdbx_strand_id
1 'polypeptide(L)'
;MANGNSGQGYTGKIENVSLGIAMTIAGFFAIAVFNVLEINVLIFSTFKRRTGLYFWSLLIASWGIPLHATGFLLKFFQLCGNDYVNATLVIIGWYSMVTGQSMVLYSRLHLITEKRRIRWVLVMIIVDFFLFHVPTTVLFYGCNSSNSRPFLTPYAIYEKIQLTAFSLQEFIISALYIWEARKMLQSIGSIKKEEARSVMVHLILVNILMIVMDCTLLGTEYANEYSIETTYKSTLYSIKLKLEFAILNRLRS
;
A
#
# COMPACT_ATOMS: atom_id res chain seq x y z
N MET A 1 31.72 -2.27 -1.30
CA MET A 1 30.68 -1.75 -2.21
C MET A 1 29.63 -0.92 -1.44
N ALA A 2 30.05 0.03 -0.58
CA ALA A 2 29.15 0.74 0.35
C ALA A 2 28.82 2.20 -0.04
N ASN A 3 29.32 2.69 -1.19
CA ASN A 3 29.18 4.10 -1.60
C ASN A 3 27.98 4.38 -2.53
N GLY A 4 27.11 3.40 -2.81
CA GLY A 4 25.96 3.59 -3.73
C GLY A 4 24.70 4.19 -3.08
N ASN A 5 24.53 4.06 -1.76
CA ASN A 5 23.23 4.31 -1.12
C ASN A 5 23.12 5.68 -0.42
N SER A 6 24.21 6.45 -0.28
CA SER A 6 24.17 7.71 0.47
C SER A 6 23.38 8.82 -0.23
N GLY A 7 23.29 8.81 -1.56
CA GLY A 7 22.65 9.89 -2.34
C GLY A 7 21.13 9.78 -2.50
N GLN A 8 20.50 8.66 -2.13
CA GLN A 8 19.09 8.38 -2.45
C GLN A 8 18.08 8.81 -1.39
N GLY A 9 18.50 9.49 -0.32
CA GLY A 9 17.60 9.97 0.74
C GLY A 9 17.34 8.97 1.87
N TYR A 10 18.17 7.93 2.01
CA TYR A 10 18.09 6.98 3.14
C TYR A 10 18.28 7.69 4.50
N THR A 11 19.24 8.62 4.59
CA THR A 11 19.57 9.39 5.81
C THR A 11 18.89 10.76 5.90
N GLY A 12 17.93 11.07 5.01
CA GLY A 12 17.28 12.38 4.98
C GLY A 12 17.23 12.97 3.59
N LYS A 13 17.99 14.05 3.37
CA LYS A 13 18.04 14.80 2.11
C LYS A 13 18.49 13.91 0.95
N ILE A 14 17.86 14.11 -0.20
CA ILE A 14 18.39 13.58 -1.47
C ILE A 14 19.53 14.52 -1.92
N GLU A 15 20.72 13.98 -2.11
CA GLU A 15 21.86 14.75 -2.59
C GLU A 15 21.74 14.99 -4.10
N ASN A 16 21.94 16.22 -4.57
CA ASN A 16 21.89 16.59 -5.99
C ASN A 16 20.60 16.17 -6.73
N VAL A 17 19.44 16.55 -6.20
CA VAL A 17 18.14 16.31 -6.85
C VAL A 17 18.11 16.99 -8.22
N SER A 18 18.06 16.18 -9.28
CA SER A 18 17.80 16.70 -10.62
C SER A 18 16.37 17.23 -10.72
N LEU A 19 16.15 18.24 -11.57
CA LEU A 19 14.82 18.79 -11.78
C LEU A 19 13.80 17.70 -12.17
N GLY A 20 14.22 16.73 -12.99
CA GLY A 20 13.38 15.59 -13.36
C GLY A 20 12.91 14.79 -12.16
N ILE A 21 13.82 14.41 -11.25
CA ILE A 21 13.48 13.66 -10.03
C ILE A 21 12.55 14.46 -9.12
N ALA A 22 12.82 15.75 -8.91
CA ALA A 22 11.95 16.62 -8.12
C ALA A 22 10.52 16.71 -8.70
N MET A 23 10.40 16.90 -10.02
CA MET A 23 9.11 16.95 -10.71
C MET A 23 8.37 15.62 -10.64
N THR A 24 9.07 14.49 -10.76
CA THR A 24 8.47 13.15 -10.59
C THR A 24 7.93 12.94 -9.18
N ILE A 25 8.72 13.27 -8.14
CA ILE A 25 8.31 13.19 -6.74
C ILE A 25 7.07 14.06 -6.49
N ALA A 26 7.09 15.31 -6.96
CA ALA A 26 5.96 16.23 -6.82
C ALA A 26 4.71 15.73 -7.55
N GLY A 27 4.87 15.16 -8.74
CA GLY A 27 3.77 14.57 -9.52
C GLY A 27 3.14 13.37 -8.80
N PHE A 28 3.94 12.44 -8.28
CA PHE A 28 3.44 11.30 -7.51
C PHE A 28 2.74 11.73 -6.22
N PHE A 29 3.30 12.71 -5.50
CA PHE A 29 2.66 13.30 -4.34
C PHE A 29 1.29 13.92 -4.69
N ALA A 30 1.23 14.74 -5.73
CA ALA A 30 -0.01 15.40 -6.15
C ALA A 30 -1.09 14.39 -6.54
N ILE A 31 -0.75 13.36 -7.30
CA ILE A 31 -1.68 12.29 -7.70
C ILE A 31 -2.17 11.53 -6.46
N ALA A 32 -1.26 11.16 -5.55
CA ALA A 32 -1.61 10.41 -4.35
C ALA A 32 -2.61 11.19 -3.47
N VAL A 33 -2.35 12.47 -3.22
CA VAL A 33 -3.23 13.33 -2.41
C VAL A 33 -4.56 13.57 -3.12
N PHE A 34 -4.55 13.85 -4.42
CA PHE A 34 -5.79 14.07 -5.19
C PHE A 34 -6.69 12.83 -5.16
N ASN A 35 -6.13 11.64 -5.42
CA ASN A 35 -6.87 10.39 -5.34
C ASN A 35 -7.45 10.15 -3.95
N VAL A 36 -6.69 10.42 -2.89
CA VAL A 36 -7.15 10.25 -1.51
C VAL A 36 -8.29 11.19 -1.19
N LEU A 37 -8.24 12.46 -1.63
CA LEU A 37 -9.33 13.41 -1.44
C LEU A 37 -10.61 12.93 -2.14
N GLU A 38 -10.50 12.50 -3.40
CA GLU A 38 -11.62 11.96 -4.17
C GLU A 38 -12.22 10.71 -3.49
N ILE A 39 -11.37 9.76 -3.09
CA ILE A 39 -11.78 8.54 -2.37
C ILE A 39 -12.51 8.91 -1.07
N ASN A 40 -11.99 9.85 -0.28
CA ASN A 40 -12.64 10.25 0.97
C ASN A 40 -14.03 10.86 0.75
N VAL A 41 -14.17 11.75 -0.25
CA VAL A 41 -15.49 12.28 -0.64
C VAL A 41 -16.44 11.12 -0.97
N LEU A 42 -16.00 10.20 -1.82
CA LEU A 42 -16.81 9.05 -2.22
C LEU A 42 -17.18 8.11 -1.06
N ILE A 43 -16.25 7.87 -0.12
CA ILE A 43 -16.48 7.10 1.10
C ILE A 43 -17.63 7.72 1.90
N PHE A 44 -17.54 9.03 2.17
CA PHE A 44 -18.55 9.72 2.99
C PHE A 44 -19.89 9.84 2.27
N SER A 45 -19.91 9.93 0.94
CA SER A 45 -21.15 9.92 0.15
C SER A 45 -21.82 8.54 0.07
N THR A 46 -21.05 7.46 0.09
CA THR A 46 -21.58 6.10 -0.15
C THR A 46 -22.01 5.39 1.13
N PHE A 47 -21.25 5.54 2.22
CA PHE A 47 -21.49 4.84 3.48
C PHE A 47 -22.45 5.60 4.40
N LYS A 48 -23.71 5.15 4.44
CA LYS A 48 -24.74 5.66 5.38
C LYS A 48 -24.54 5.18 6.82
N ARG A 49 -23.88 4.03 7.04
CA ARG A 49 -23.54 3.49 8.37
C ARG A 49 -22.03 3.26 8.44
N ARG A 50 -21.36 3.90 9.40
CA ARG A 50 -19.89 4.00 9.54
C ARG A 50 -19.30 3.02 10.56
N THR A 51 -19.85 1.81 10.66
CA THR A 51 -19.51 0.86 11.73
C THR A 51 -18.79 -0.40 11.24
N GLY A 52 -18.70 -0.62 9.93
CA GLY A 52 -18.08 -1.83 9.37
C GLY A 52 -16.56 -1.78 9.35
N LEU A 53 -15.92 -2.95 9.51
CA LEU A 53 -14.46 -3.11 9.39
C LEU A 53 -13.94 -2.56 8.06
N TYR A 54 -14.65 -2.81 6.96
CA TYR A 54 -14.30 -2.28 5.64
C TYR A 54 -14.21 -0.75 5.64
N PHE A 55 -15.20 -0.06 6.23
CA PHE A 55 -15.23 1.41 6.26
C PHE A 55 -14.01 1.98 7.00
N TRP A 56 -13.72 1.45 8.19
CA TRP A 56 -12.58 1.92 8.99
C TRP A 56 -11.24 1.57 8.35
N SER A 57 -11.10 0.36 7.80
CA SER A 57 -9.87 -0.05 7.10
C SER A 57 -9.62 0.85 5.89
N LEU A 58 -10.67 1.16 5.13
CA LEU A 58 -10.58 2.01 3.95
C LEU A 58 -10.23 3.47 4.30
N LEU A 59 -10.82 4.01 5.38
CA LEU A 59 -10.54 5.35 5.86
C LEU A 59 -9.12 5.48 6.42
N ILE A 60 -8.67 4.50 7.22
CA ILE A 60 -7.32 4.49 7.80
C ILE A 60 -6.26 4.34 6.70
N ALA A 61 -6.50 3.44 5.74
CA ALA A 61 -5.60 3.27 4.59
C ALA A 61 -5.51 4.55 3.75
N SER A 62 -6.65 5.22 3.50
CA SER A 62 -6.67 6.43 2.68
C SER A 62 -5.91 7.58 3.33
N TRP A 63 -6.07 7.81 4.64
CA TRP A 63 -5.34 8.84 5.37
C TRP A 63 -3.87 8.49 5.65
N GLY A 64 -3.52 7.19 5.65
CA GLY A 64 -2.14 6.74 5.75
C GLY A 64 -1.27 7.21 4.57
N ILE A 65 -1.84 7.25 3.36
CA ILE A 65 -1.13 7.65 2.13
C ILE A 65 -0.59 9.09 2.19
N PRO A 66 -1.40 10.15 2.43
CA PRO A 66 -0.89 11.51 2.48
C PRO A 66 0.06 11.72 3.66
N LEU A 67 -0.13 11.04 4.79
CA LEU A 67 0.81 11.10 5.92
C LEU A 67 2.19 10.54 5.52
N HIS A 68 2.19 9.38 4.87
CA HIS A 68 3.40 8.73 4.35
C HIS A 68 4.11 9.61 3.32
N ALA A 69 3.37 10.08 2.32
CA ALA A 69 3.90 10.91 1.24
C ALA A 69 4.44 12.25 1.77
N THR A 70 3.74 12.87 2.73
CA THR A 70 4.17 14.13 3.36
C THR A 70 5.42 13.92 4.20
N GLY A 71 5.50 12.84 4.98
CA GLY A 71 6.69 12.52 5.77
C GLY A 71 7.95 12.40 4.90
N PHE A 72 7.83 11.74 3.74
CA PHE A 72 8.94 11.66 2.78
C PHE A 72 9.25 12.99 2.11
N LEU A 73 8.25 13.81 1.78
CA LEU A 73 8.47 15.14 1.21
C LEU A 73 9.22 16.05 2.21
N LEU A 74 8.80 16.05 3.48
CA LEU A 74 9.49 16.79 4.54
C LEU A 74 10.94 16.33 4.72
N LYS A 75 11.16 15.01 4.66
CA LYS A 75 12.47 14.37 4.75
C LYS A 75 13.38 14.73 3.57
N PHE A 76 12.93 14.52 2.34
CA PHE A 76 13.74 14.67 1.14
C PHE A 76 14.13 16.12 0.86
N PHE A 77 13.24 17.07 1.14
CA PHE A 77 13.48 18.50 0.94
C PHE A 77 13.98 19.23 2.19
N GLN A 78 14.22 18.52 3.30
CA GLN A 78 14.63 19.10 4.59
C GLN A 78 13.75 20.27 5.07
N LEU A 79 12.45 20.18 4.84
CA LEU A 79 11.49 21.21 5.24
C LEU A 79 11.27 21.24 6.77
N CYS A 80 11.48 20.10 7.43
CA CYS A 80 11.51 19.99 8.88
C CYS A 80 12.89 19.51 9.31
N GLY A 81 13.59 20.31 10.12
CA GLY A 81 14.94 19.99 10.60
C GLY A 81 15.01 18.89 11.67
N ASN A 82 13.87 18.33 12.09
CA ASN A 82 13.83 17.21 13.03
C ASN A 82 13.53 15.90 12.29
N ASP A 83 14.58 15.13 12.05
CA ASP A 83 14.49 13.86 11.32
C ASP A 83 13.60 12.81 12.01
N TYR A 84 13.47 12.87 13.34
CA TYR A 84 12.58 11.97 14.09
C TYR A 84 11.11 12.28 13.82
N VAL A 85 10.74 13.55 13.66
CA VAL A 85 9.36 13.95 13.32
C VAL A 85 9.01 13.45 11.92
N ASN A 86 9.91 13.66 10.96
CA ASN A 86 9.76 13.16 9.59
C ASN A 86 9.62 11.63 9.58
N ALA A 87 10.50 10.94 10.32
CA ALA A 87 10.48 9.48 10.40
C ALA A 87 9.19 8.95 11.04
N THR A 88 8.72 9.59 12.11
CA THR A 88 7.47 9.23 12.79
C THR A 88 6.27 9.36 11.85
N LEU A 89 6.18 10.45 11.10
CA LEU A 89 5.10 10.66 10.12
C LEU A 89 5.12 9.60 9.02
N VAL A 90 6.31 9.28 8.48
CA VAL A 90 6.47 8.21 7.49
C VAL A 90 5.99 6.87 8.06
N ILE A 91 6.43 6.50 9.27
CA ILE A 91 6.08 5.21 9.87
C ILE A 91 4.58 5.09 10.14
N ILE A 92 3.96 6.11 10.74
CA ILE A 92 2.52 6.09 11.02
C ILE A 92 1.72 6.00 9.73
N GLY A 93 2.11 6.80 8.72
CA GLY A 93 1.49 6.75 7.40
C GLY A 93 1.63 5.40 6.73
N TRP A 94 2.85 4.83 6.75
CA TRP A 94 3.18 3.53 6.18
C TRP A 94 2.36 2.39 6.81
N TYR A 95 2.31 2.33 8.14
CA TYR A 95 1.56 1.32 8.87
C TYR A 95 0.07 1.39 8.51
N SER A 96 -0.49 2.60 8.57
CA SER A 96 -1.90 2.85 8.27
C SER A 96 -2.23 2.48 6.82
N MET A 97 -1.36 2.83 5.88
CA MET A 97 -1.51 2.56 4.45
C MET A 97 -1.44 1.05 4.12
N VAL A 98 -0.34 0.38 4.49
CA VAL A 98 -0.08 -1.02 4.07
C VAL A 98 -0.96 -2.00 4.84
N THR A 99 -1.02 -1.88 6.17
CA THR A 99 -1.89 -2.75 6.97
C THR A 99 -3.36 -2.44 6.70
N GLY A 100 -3.71 -1.15 6.53
CA GLY A 100 -5.07 -0.76 6.16
C GLY A 100 -5.51 -1.38 4.83
N GLN A 101 -4.68 -1.31 3.79
CA GLN A 101 -4.93 -1.96 2.50
C GLN A 101 -5.18 -3.47 2.65
N SER A 102 -4.31 -4.14 3.41
CA SER A 102 -4.43 -5.57 3.68
C SER A 102 -5.76 -5.92 4.37
N MET A 103 -6.19 -5.08 5.32
CA MET A 103 -7.47 -5.23 6.03
C MET A 103 -8.68 -4.96 5.14
N VAL A 104 -8.57 -4.05 4.16
CA VAL A 104 -9.61 -3.81 3.17
C VAL A 104 -9.82 -5.05 2.29
N LEU A 105 -8.74 -5.63 1.76
CA LEU A 105 -8.78 -6.87 0.97
C LEU A 105 -9.32 -8.04 1.80
N TYR A 106 -8.85 -8.19 3.04
CA TYR A 106 -9.38 -9.17 3.99
C TYR A 106 -10.89 -9.02 4.20
N SER A 107 -11.37 -7.79 4.39
CA SER A 107 -12.79 -7.54 4.63
C SER A 107 -13.66 -7.92 3.43
N ARG A 108 -13.15 -7.85 2.20
CA ARG A 108 -13.86 -8.38 1.02
C ARG A 108 -13.84 -9.89 0.95
N LEU A 109 -12.65 -10.47 1.13
CA LEU A 109 -12.51 -11.93 1.12
C LEU A 109 -13.42 -12.57 2.18
N HIS A 110 -13.61 -11.89 3.31
CA HIS A 110 -14.50 -12.30 4.39
C HIS A 110 -15.96 -12.53 3.95
N LEU A 111 -16.43 -11.82 2.92
CA LEU A 111 -17.81 -11.89 2.45
C LEU A 111 -18.09 -13.12 1.58
N ILE A 112 -17.06 -13.69 0.93
CA ILE A 112 -17.22 -14.76 -0.07
C ILE A 112 -16.54 -16.07 0.31
N THR A 113 -15.79 -16.10 1.42
CA THR A 113 -14.92 -17.23 1.79
C THR A 113 -15.38 -17.92 3.08
N GLU A 114 -14.99 -19.19 3.24
CA GLU A 114 -15.23 -19.94 4.47
C GLU A 114 -14.45 -19.40 5.68
N LYS A 115 -15.07 -19.51 6.87
CA LYS A 115 -14.54 -19.00 8.15
C LYS A 115 -13.12 -19.51 8.48
N ARG A 116 -12.77 -20.74 8.11
CA ARG A 116 -11.44 -21.32 8.42
C ARG A 116 -10.32 -20.63 7.63
N ARG A 117 -10.50 -20.41 6.33
CA ARG A 117 -9.49 -19.80 5.45
C ARG A 117 -9.26 -18.34 5.80
N ILE A 118 -10.34 -17.61 6.08
CA ILE A 118 -10.29 -16.23 6.55
C ILE A 118 -9.43 -16.08 7.81
N ARG A 119 -9.57 -17.00 8.79
CA ARG A 119 -8.73 -16.95 10.01
C ARG A 119 -7.24 -17.08 9.68
N TRP A 120 -6.86 -17.93 8.73
CA TRP A 120 -5.47 -18.05 8.29
C TRP A 120 -4.96 -16.79 7.60
N VAL A 121 -5.80 -16.13 6.79
CA VAL A 121 -5.44 -14.85 6.18
C VAL A 121 -5.23 -13.77 7.25
N LEU A 122 -6.09 -13.73 8.28
CA LEU A 122 -5.90 -12.79 9.39
C LEU A 122 -4.62 -13.08 10.16
N VAL A 123 -4.32 -14.36 10.43
CA VAL A 123 -3.06 -14.76 11.09
C VAL A 123 -1.85 -14.34 10.25
N MET A 124 -1.89 -14.53 8.92
CA MET A 124 -0.85 -14.07 8.00
C MET A 124 -0.63 -12.55 8.14
N ILE A 125 -1.70 -11.75 8.08
CA ILE A 125 -1.61 -10.27 8.23
C ILE A 125 -0.98 -9.87 9.57
N ILE A 126 -1.35 -10.54 10.66
CA ILE A 126 -0.80 -10.25 11.99
C ILE A 126 0.68 -10.62 12.08
N VAL A 127 1.04 -11.79 11.55
CA VAL A 127 2.43 -12.26 11.54
C VAL A 127 3.31 -11.34 10.70
N ASP A 128 2.86 -10.98 9.50
CA ASP A 128 3.58 -10.08 8.60
C ASP A 128 3.72 -8.69 9.22
N PHE A 129 2.71 -8.21 9.95
CA PHE A 129 2.82 -6.97 10.71
C PHE A 129 3.98 -7.02 11.70
N PHE A 130 4.05 -8.03 12.57
CA PHE A 130 5.13 -8.08 13.57
C PHE A 130 6.50 -8.37 12.95
N LEU A 131 6.57 -9.23 11.94
CA LEU A 131 7.82 -9.60 11.30
C LEU A 131 8.38 -8.48 10.44
N PHE A 132 7.54 -7.76 9.69
CA PHE A 132 8.04 -6.82 8.68
C PHE A 132 7.92 -5.35 9.10
N HIS A 133 6.89 -4.96 9.85
CA HIS A 133 6.81 -3.57 10.31
C HIS A 133 7.83 -3.25 11.42
N VAL A 134 7.90 -4.07 12.47
CA VAL A 134 8.72 -3.77 13.67
C VAL A 134 10.21 -3.62 13.35
N PRO A 135 10.89 -4.57 12.68
CA PRO A 135 12.32 -4.44 12.41
C PRO A 135 12.62 -3.31 11.44
N THR A 136 11.77 -3.10 10.43
CA THR A 136 11.89 -1.98 9.49
C THR A 136 11.84 -0.64 10.21
N THR A 137 10.92 -0.48 11.17
CA THR A 137 10.84 0.74 11.98
C THR A 137 12.10 1.01 12.79
N VAL A 138 12.66 -0.01 13.44
CA VAL A 138 13.92 0.12 14.19
C VAL A 138 15.07 0.54 13.26
N LEU A 139 15.19 -0.13 12.11
CA LEU A 139 16.21 0.17 11.12
C LEU A 139 16.03 1.58 10.51
N PHE A 140 14.79 1.99 10.22
CA PHE A 140 14.49 3.29 9.67
C PHE A 140 14.84 4.42 10.65
N TYR A 141 14.46 4.31 11.92
CA TYR A 141 14.91 5.27 12.93
C TYR A 141 16.43 5.27 13.07
N GLY A 142 17.08 4.11 13.02
CA GLY A 142 18.53 4.00 13.01
C GLY A 142 19.18 4.79 11.87
N CYS A 143 18.64 4.66 10.65
CA CYS A 143 19.10 5.42 9.47
C CYS A 143 18.93 6.94 9.59
N ASN A 144 17.97 7.41 10.40
CA ASN A 144 17.71 8.84 10.63
C ASN A 144 18.26 9.33 11.99
N SER A 145 19.10 8.51 12.65
CA SER A 145 19.77 8.89 13.91
C SER A 145 21.11 9.59 13.64
N SER A 146 21.71 10.15 14.70
CA SER A 146 23.05 10.75 14.63
C SER A 146 24.16 9.76 14.23
N ASN A 147 23.94 8.44 14.40
CA ASN A 147 24.85 7.39 13.98
C ASN A 147 24.18 6.44 12.99
N SER A 148 23.91 6.93 11.78
CA SER A 148 23.15 6.21 10.75
C SER A 148 23.92 5.08 10.05
N ARG A 149 25.26 5.18 9.98
CA ARG A 149 26.12 4.27 9.18
C ARG A 149 25.87 2.77 9.41
N PRO A 150 25.73 2.26 10.66
CA PRO A 150 25.51 0.84 10.90
C PRO A 150 24.16 0.33 10.36
N PHE A 151 23.17 1.21 10.20
CA PHE A 151 21.80 0.85 9.88
C PHE A 151 21.49 0.89 8.38
N LEU A 152 22.29 1.59 7.57
CA LEU A 152 22.01 1.79 6.14
C LEU A 152 21.98 0.49 5.33
N THR A 153 23.00 -0.36 5.48
CA THR A 153 23.05 -1.62 4.73
C THR A 153 21.98 -2.60 5.20
N PRO A 154 21.78 -2.83 6.52
CA PRO A 154 20.66 -3.64 6.99
C PRO A 154 19.30 -3.11 6.53
N TYR A 155 19.06 -1.80 6.59
CA TYR A 155 17.80 -1.20 6.15
C TYR A 155 17.55 -1.45 4.65
N ALA A 156 18.52 -1.18 3.78
CA ALA A 156 18.36 -1.37 2.34
C ALA A 156 18.10 -2.85 1.95
N ILE A 157 18.63 -3.81 2.70
CA ILE A 157 18.33 -5.24 2.50
C ILE A 157 16.93 -5.56 3.03
N TYR A 158 16.63 -5.12 4.24
CA TYR A 158 15.36 -5.43 4.90
C TYR A 158 14.17 -4.78 4.20
N GLU A 159 14.38 -3.62 3.59
CA GLU A 159 13.38 -2.91 2.79
C GLU A 159 12.90 -3.75 1.59
N LYS A 160 13.82 -4.42 0.89
CA LYS A 160 13.48 -5.34 -0.20
C LYS A 160 12.71 -6.55 0.31
N ILE A 161 13.11 -7.08 1.46
CA ILE A 161 12.47 -8.24 2.09
C ILE A 161 11.04 -7.89 2.50
N GLN A 162 10.85 -6.80 3.26
CA GLN A 162 9.52 -6.38 3.72
C GLN A 162 8.60 -6.04 2.55
N LEU A 163 9.10 -5.35 1.52
CA LEU A 163 8.29 -5.02 0.35
C LEU A 163 7.85 -6.28 -0.39
N THR A 164 8.78 -7.21 -0.60
CA THR A 164 8.47 -8.51 -1.23
C THR A 164 7.46 -9.31 -0.41
N ALA A 165 7.59 -9.30 0.92
CA ALA A 165 6.66 -10.00 1.79
C ALA A 165 5.24 -9.40 1.75
N PHE A 166 5.09 -8.08 1.86
CA PHE A 166 3.78 -7.43 1.77
C PHE A 166 3.16 -7.60 0.37
N SER A 167 3.94 -7.51 -0.70
CA SER A 167 3.43 -7.80 -2.06
C SER A 167 3.03 -9.27 -2.22
N LEU A 168 3.75 -10.22 -1.62
CA LEU A 168 3.36 -11.63 -1.62
C LEU A 168 2.06 -11.84 -0.82
N GLN A 169 1.91 -11.17 0.32
CA GLN A 169 0.70 -11.19 1.12
C GLN A 169 -0.50 -10.69 0.31
N GLU A 170 -0.37 -9.55 -0.37
CA GLU A 170 -1.42 -8.99 -1.24
C GLU A 170 -1.74 -9.92 -2.43
N PHE A 171 -0.72 -10.53 -3.03
CA PHE A 171 -0.89 -11.52 -4.09
C PHE A 171 -1.70 -12.74 -3.60
N ILE A 172 -1.37 -13.29 -2.42
CA ILE A 172 -2.09 -14.42 -1.84
C ILE A 172 -3.56 -14.07 -1.60
N ILE A 173 -3.85 -12.90 -1.02
CA ILE A 173 -5.22 -12.47 -0.76
C ILE A 173 -5.99 -12.27 -2.08
N SER A 174 -5.38 -11.62 -3.06
CA SER A 174 -5.97 -11.38 -4.39
C SER A 174 -6.24 -12.69 -5.15
N ALA A 175 -5.30 -13.65 -5.10
CA ALA A 175 -5.44 -14.95 -5.73
C ALA A 175 -6.57 -15.78 -5.09
N LEU A 176 -6.65 -15.78 -3.75
CA LEU A 176 -7.74 -16.42 -3.02
C LEU A 176 -9.10 -15.80 -3.39
N TYR A 177 -9.16 -14.47 -3.49
CA TYR A 177 -10.37 -13.77 -3.91
C TYR A 177 -10.81 -14.20 -5.31
N ILE A 178 -9.89 -14.21 -6.28
CA ILE A 178 -10.18 -14.65 -7.66
C ILE A 178 -10.68 -16.10 -7.68
N TRP A 179 -10.08 -16.98 -6.88
CA TRP A 179 -10.46 -18.38 -6.82
C TRP A 179 -11.90 -18.56 -6.29
N GLU A 180 -12.24 -17.92 -5.18
CA GLU A 180 -13.61 -17.98 -4.61
C GLU A 180 -14.64 -17.29 -5.50
N ALA A 181 -14.27 -16.16 -6.10
CA ALA A 181 -15.07 -15.45 -7.10
C ALA A 181 -15.45 -16.36 -8.30
N ARG A 182 -14.47 -17.11 -8.84
CA ARG A 182 -14.70 -18.06 -9.94
C ARG A 182 -15.61 -19.22 -9.52
N LYS A 183 -15.40 -19.77 -8.32
CA LYS A 183 -16.24 -20.85 -7.77
C LYS A 183 -17.69 -20.39 -7.59
N MET A 184 -17.88 -19.18 -7.06
CA MET A 184 -19.22 -18.59 -6.89
C MET A 184 -19.91 -18.40 -8.24
N LEU A 185 -19.19 -17.93 -9.26
CA LEU A 185 -19.74 -17.77 -10.61
C LEU A 185 -20.19 -19.09 -11.24
N GLN A 186 -19.43 -20.17 -11.05
CA GLN A 186 -19.79 -21.51 -11.56
C GLN A 186 -21.05 -22.05 -10.87
N SER A 187 -21.31 -21.64 -9.63
CA SER A 187 -22.49 -22.06 -8.85
C SER A 187 -23.76 -21.25 -9.14
N ILE A 188 -23.68 -20.13 -9.87
CA ILE A 188 -24.85 -19.29 -10.18
C ILE A 188 -25.63 -19.93 -11.34
N GLY A 189 -26.94 -20.13 -11.13
CA GLY A 189 -27.87 -20.68 -12.14
C GLY A 189 -27.99 -19.82 -13.40
N SER A 190 -28.41 -20.44 -14.51
CA SER A 190 -28.41 -19.87 -15.87
C SER A 190 -29.14 -18.53 -16.02
N ILE A 191 -30.16 -18.26 -15.19
CA ILE A 191 -31.07 -17.10 -15.33
C ILE A 191 -30.42 -15.77 -14.89
N LYS A 192 -29.44 -15.77 -13.96
CA LYS A 192 -28.72 -14.55 -13.52
C LYS A 192 -27.28 -14.48 -14.03
N LYS A 193 -26.94 -15.34 -14.99
CA LYS A 193 -25.55 -15.65 -15.34
C LYS A 193 -24.84 -14.51 -16.07
N GLU A 194 -25.51 -13.76 -16.95
CA GLU A 194 -24.84 -12.74 -17.77
C GLU A 194 -24.42 -11.50 -16.98
N GLU A 195 -25.31 -10.96 -16.16
CA GLU A 195 -25.03 -9.79 -15.32
C GLU A 195 -24.00 -10.13 -14.23
N ALA A 196 -24.17 -11.27 -13.54
CA ALA A 196 -23.21 -11.75 -12.55
C ALA A 196 -21.83 -12.06 -13.18
N ARG A 197 -21.80 -12.57 -14.42
CA ARG A 197 -20.54 -12.82 -15.15
C ARG A 197 -19.83 -11.51 -15.49
N SER A 198 -20.55 -10.50 -15.95
CA SER A 198 -19.96 -9.19 -16.26
C SER A 198 -19.30 -8.56 -15.03
N VAL A 199 -20.01 -8.55 -13.89
CA VAL A 199 -19.47 -8.06 -12.61
C VAL A 199 -18.26 -8.88 -12.19
N MET A 200 -18.32 -10.22 -12.27
CA MET A 200 -17.22 -11.08 -11.85
C MET A 200 -15.96 -10.93 -12.71
N VAL A 201 -16.11 -10.80 -14.03
CA VAL A 201 -14.97 -10.55 -14.93
C VAL A 201 -14.31 -9.24 -14.57
N HIS A 202 -15.08 -8.19 -14.29
CA HIS A 202 -14.53 -6.91 -13.85
C HIS A 202 -13.76 -7.04 -12.52
N LEU A 203 -14.31 -7.77 -11.55
CA LEU A 203 -13.64 -8.05 -10.27
C LEU A 203 -12.29 -8.77 -10.46
N ILE A 204 -12.24 -9.74 -11.38
CA ILE A 204 -11.00 -10.47 -11.70
C ILE A 204 -9.99 -9.55 -12.38
N LEU A 205 -10.42 -8.73 -13.35
CA LEU A 205 -9.54 -7.78 -14.04
C LEU A 205 -8.91 -6.78 -13.08
N VAL A 206 -9.68 -6.24 -12.13
CA VAL A 206 -9.15 -5.30 -11.14
C VAL A 206 -8.14 -5.96 -10.20
N ASN A 207 -8.38 -7.19 -9.75
CA ASN A 207 -7.39 -7.93 -8.93
C ASN A 207 -6.10 -8.23 -9.73
N ILE A 208 -6.21 -8.56 -11.03
CA ILE A 208 -5.03 -8.72 -11.89
C ILE A 208 -4.26 -7.40 -11.99
N LEU A 209 -4.96 -6.27 -12.15
CA LEU A 209 -4.33 -4.95 -12.18
C LEU A 209 -3.60 -4.63 -10.87
N MET A 210 -4.16 -5.01 -9.71
CA MET A 210 -3.48 -4.87 -8.41
C MET A 210 -2.18 -5.66 -8.35
N ILE A 211 -2.18 -6.91 -8.82
CA ILE A 211 -0.97 -7.76 -8.90
C ILE A 211 0.08 -7.12 -9.83
N VAL A 212 -0.33 -6.57 -10.97
CA VAL A 212 0.59 -5.87 -11.87
C VAL A 212 1.22 -4.66 -11.19
N MET A 213 0.46 -3.89 -10.40
CA MET A 213 0.99 -2.78 -9.61
C MET A 213 1.98 -3.23 -8.53
N ASP A 214 1.79 -4.40 -7.92
CA ASP A 214 2.78 -4.96 -7.00
C ASP A 214 4.09 -5.30 -7.72
N CYS A 215 4.00 -5.90 -8.91
CA CYS A 215 5.18 -6.20 -9.71
C CYS A 215 5.95 -4.93 -10.11
N THR A 216 5.26 -3.83 -10.44
CA THR A 216 5.95 -2.57 -10.77
C THR A 216 6.61 -1.95 -9.54
N LEU A 217 5.97 -2.03 -8.37
CA LEU A 217 6.54 -1.55 -7.11
C LEU A 217 7.81 -2.33 -6.72
N LEU A 218 7.77 -3.66 -6.83
CA LEU A 218 8.95 -4.50 -6.65
C LEU A 218 10.04 -4.16 -7.68
N GLY A 219 9.66 -3.99 -8.96
CA GLY A 219 10.60 -3.60 -10.01
C GLY A 219 11.35 -2.30 -9.69
N THR A 220 10.66 -1.28 -9.18
CA THR A 220 11.29 0.00 -8.78
C THR A 220 12.23 -0.14 -7.58
N GLU A 221 11.88 -1.00 -6.62
CA GLU A 221 12.73 -1.26 -5.45
C GLU A 221 13.99 -2.05 -5.83
N TYR A 222 13.86 -3.09 -6.65
CA TYR A 222 15.01 -3.88 -7.12
C TYR A 222 15.91 -3.12 -8.11
N ALA A 223 15.40 -2.06 -8.74
CA ALA A 223 16.21 -1.10 -9.49
C ALA A 223 17.09 -0.21 -8.60
N ASN A 224 16.91 -0.26 -7.26
CA ASN A 224 17.55 0.61 -6.28
C ASN A 224 17.25 2.09 -6.55
N GLU A 225 15.99 2.46 -6.79
CA GLU A 225 15.58 3.85 -6.98
C GLU A 225 14.73 4.34 -5.80
N TYR A 226 15.32 4.38 -4.60
CA TYR A 226 14.59 4.54 -3.34
C TYR A 226 13.72 5.82 -3.27
N SER A 227 14.23 6.95 -3.76
CA SER A 227 13.47 8.22 -3.74
C SER A 227 12.21 8.16 -4.59
N ILE A 228 12.30 7.50 -5.75
CA ILE A 228 11.18 7.33 -6.67
C ILE A 228 10.25 6.24 -6.13
N GLU A 229 10.79 5.13 -5.63
CA GLU A 229 10.05 4.00 -5.05
C GLU A 229 9.09 4.46 -3.94
N THR A 230 9.59 5.23 -2.97
CA THR A 230 8.80 5.64 -1.80
C THR A 230 7.61 6.54 -2.16
N THR A 231 7.79 7.41 -3.15
CA THR A 231 6.75 8.32 -3.64
C THR A 231 5.79 7.60 -4.59
N TYR A 232 6.31 6.76 -5.48
CA TYR A 232 5.55 5.88 -6.37
C TYR A 232 4.66 4.89 -5.59
N LYS A 233 5.18 4.32 -4.49
CA LYS A 233 4.44 3.49 -3.54
C LYS A 233 3.16 4.19 -3.08
N SER A 234 3.28 5.42 -2.58
CA SER A 234 2.13 6.20 -2.11
C SER A 234 1.07 6.39 -3.21
N THR A 235 1.51 6.66 -4.44
CA THR A 235 0.61 6.76 -5.60
C THR A 235 -0.08 5.44 -5.92
N LEU A 236 0.67 4.33 -5.98
CA LEU A 236 0.10 3.01 -6.27
C LEU A 236 -0.94 2.59 -5.23
N TYR A 237 -0.66 2.77 -3.95
CA TYR A 237 -1.64 2.48 -2.89
C TYR A 237 -2.90 3.34 -3.02
N SER A 238 -2.77 4.62 -3.43
CA SER A 238 -3.95 5.46 -3.71
C SER A 238 -4.80 4.94 -4.87
N ILE A 239 -4.16 4.41 -5.92
CA ILE A 239 -4.86 3.83 -7.07
C ILE A 239 -5.50 2.50 -6.67
N LYS A 240 -4.81 1.64 -5.92
CA LYS A 240 -5.35 0.40 -5.38
C LYS A 240 -6.61 0.65 -4.56
N LEU A 241 -6.60 1.65 -3.67
CA LEU A 241 -7.79 2.03 -2.90
C LEU A 241 -8.93 2.56 -3.78
N LYS A 242 -8.62 3.31 -4.85
CA LYS A 242 -9.64 3.80 -5.79
C LYS A 242 -10.32 2.64 -6.52
N LEU A 243 -9.52 1.68 -7.00
CA LEU A 243 -9.99 0.46 -7.66
C LEU A 243 -10.87 -0.37 -6.71
N GLU A 244 -10.42 -0.51 -5.47
CA GLU A 244 -11.12 -1.22 -4.41
C GLU A 244 -12.49 -0.61 -4.09
N PHE A 245 -12.55 0.72 -4.03
CA PHE A 245 -13.80 1.44 -3.85
C PHE A 245 -14.74 1.28 -5.06
N ALA A 246 -14.22 1.32 -6.28
CA ALA A 246 -15.01 1.11 -7.50
C ALA A 246 -15.67 -0.27 -7.54
N ILE A 247 -14.96 -1.29 -7.06
CA ILE A 247 -15.50 -2.66 -6.89
C ILE A 247 -16.72 -2.66 -5.96
N LEU A 248 -16.61 -2.03 -4.79
CA LEU A 248 -17.70 -2.00 -3.81
C LEU A 248 -18.97 -1.38 -4.41
N ASN A 249 -18.84 -0.25 -5.11
CA ASN A 249 -19.98 0.43 -5.72
C ASN A 249 -20.71 -0.43 -6.74
N ARG A 250 -19.97 -1.26 -7.50
CA ARG A 250 -20.56 -2.21 -8.44
C ARG A 250 -21.23 -3.42 -7.80
N LEU A 251 -20.82 -3.82 -6.59
CA LEU A 251 -21.48 -4.91 -5.86
C LEU A 251 -22.80 -4.49 -5.21
N ARG A 252 -23.00 -3.18 -5.01
CA ARG A 252 -24.21 -2.61 -4.39
C ARG A 252 -25.24 -2.12 -5.42
N SER A 253 -24.81 -1.78 -6.62
CA SER A 253 -25.68 -1.44 -7.75
C SER A 253 -26.24 -2.69 -8.41
#